data_AF-A0A7D8UKP5-F1
#
_entry.id   AF-A0A7D8UKP5-F1
#
_cell.length_a   1.000
_cell.length_b   1.000
_cell.length_c   1.000
_cell.angle_alpha   90.00
_cell.angle_beta   90.00
_cell.angle_gamma   90.00
#
_symmetry.space_group_name_H-M   'P 1'
#
loop_
_entity.id
_entity.type
_entity.pdbx_description
1 polymer ?
#
loop_
_entity_poly.entity_id
_entity_poly.type
_entity_poly.pdbx_seq_one_letter_code
_entity_poly.pdbx_strand_id
1 'polypeptide(L)'
;DADIPGLTDVVHPKRLGPKRATKIRKFFGLTKDDDVRKFVIRREVQPKGEGKKPYTKAPKIQRLVTPQRLQHKRHRIALKRRNAEKTKDAANEYAAILAKRVSETKAQKVDARKRRASSMHK
;
A
#
# COMPACT_ATOMS: atom_id res chain seq x y z
N ASP A 1 0.88 -56.94 -3.22
CA ASP A 1 0.30 -55.94 -2.32
C ASP A 1 -1.13 -55.65 -2.75
N ALA A 2 -2.10 -56.11 -1.96
CA ALA A 2 -3.52 -55.88 -2.20
C ALA A 2 -3.97 -54.62 -1.46
N ASP A 3 -4.92 -53.89 -2.04
CA ASP A 3 -5.49 -52.68 -1.45
C ASP A 3 -6.25 -52.98 -0.15
N ILE A 4 -6.17 -52.03 0.79
CA ILE A 4 -6.78 -52.13 2.11
C ILE A 4 -8.19 -51.50 2.03
N PRO A 5 -9.25 -52.27 2.31
CA PRO A 5 -10.63 -51.75 2.34
C PRO A 5 -10.78 -50.59 3.35
N GLY A 6 -11.49 -49.55 2.94
CA GLY A 6 -11.71 -48.31 3.70
C GLY A 6 -10.55 -47.31 3.73
N LEU A 7 -9.38 -47.63 3.15
CA LEU A 7 -8.20 -46.75 3.20
C LEU A 7 -7.58 -46.45 1.82
N THR A 8 -7.27 -47.48 1.03
CA THR A 8 -6.68 -47.30 -0.31
C THR A 8 -7.66 -47.55 -1.44
N ASP A 9 -8.85 -48.05 -1.12
CA ASP A 9 -9.96 -48.33 -2.03
C ASP A 9 -10.71 -47.07 -2.49
N VAL A 10 -10.84 -46.05 -1.62
CA VAL A 10 -11.59 -44.83 -1.93
C VAL A 10 -10.69 -43.61 -2.08
N VAL A 11 -10.68 -43.02 -3.28
CA VAL A 11 -9.96 -41.75 -3.54
C VAL A 11 -10.89 -40.56 -3.30
N HIS A 12 -10.58 -39.75 -2.28
CA HIS A 12 -11.31 -38.51 -2.00
C HIS A 12 -10.63 -37.30 -2.65
N PRO A 13 -11.24 -36.66 -3.67
CA PRO A 13 -10.65 -35.50 -4.33
C PRO A 13 -10.66 -34.26 -3.42
N LYS A 14 -9.67 -33.39 -3.58
CA LYS A 14 -9.62 -32.11 -2.87
C LYS A 14 -10.76 -31.20 -3.34
N ARG A 15 -11.69 -30.92 -2.43
CA ARG A 15 -12.86 -30.06 -2.69
C ARG A 15 -12.52 -28.61 -3.05
N LEU A 16 -11.39 -28.08 -2.55
CA LEU A 16 -11.04 -26.65 -2.70
C LEU A 16 -9.70 -26.49 -3.42
N GLY A 17 -9.70 -25.61 -4.42
CA GLY A 17 -8.51 -25.21 -5.16
C GLY A 17 -7.71 -24.08 -4.50
N PRO A 18 -6.52 -23.76 -5.04
CA PRO A 18 -5.71 -22.64 -4.58
C PRO A 18 -6.40 -21.28 -4.79
N LYS A 19 -6.35 -20.40 -3.78
CA LYS A 19 -6.92 -19.02 -3.81
C LYS A 19 -5.92 -17.93 -4.13
N ARG A 20 -4.63 -18.13 -3.80
CA ARG A 20 -3.58 -17.13 -3.99
C ARG A 20 -3.06 -17.17 -5.43
N ALA A 21 -2.88 -16.01 -6.05
CA ALA A 21 -2.38 -15.91 -7.44
C ALA A 21 -1.10 -16.73 -7.68
N THR A 22 -0.13 -16.68 -6.75
CA THR A 22 1.12 -17.45 -6.87
C THR A 22 0.92 -18.96 -6.78
N LYS A 23 -0.04 -19.43 -5.98
CA LYS A 23 -0.36 -20.85 -5.87
C LYS A 23 -1.13 -21.36 -7.09
N ILE A 24 -2.00 -20.52 -7.67
CA ILE A 24 -2.71 -20.84 -8.92
C ILE A 24 -1.69 -21.00 -10.05
N ARG A 25 -0.71 -20.08 -10.17
CA ARG A 25 0.37 -20.21 -11.16
C ARG A 25 1.16 -21.51 -11.01
N LYS A 26 1.60 -21.83 -9.79
CA LYS A 26 2.35 -23.07 -9.52
C LYS A 26 1.53 -24.32 -9.83
N PHE A 27 0.22 -24.30 -9.52
CA PHE A 27 -0.66 -25.45 -9.71
C PHE A 27 -0.87 -25.79 -11.20
N PHE A 28 -1.03 -24.77 -12.05
CA PHE A 28 -1.26 -24.94 -13.49
C PHE A 28 0.00 -24.76 -14.35
N GLY A 29 1.19 -24.62 -13.76
CA GLY A 29 2.42 -24.37 -14.50
C GLY A 29 2.45 -23.05 -15.28
N LEU A 30 1.67 -22.06 -14.85
CA LEU A 30 1.54 -20.78 -15.57
C LEU A 30 2.76 -19.89 -15.38
N THR A 31 3.05 -19.10 -16.41
CA THR A 31 4.04 -18.03 -16.36
C THR A 31 3.50 -16.81 -15.60
N LYS A 32 4.32 -15.77 -15.45
CA LYS A 32 3.90 -14.54 -14.75
C LYS A 32 2.92 -13.71 -15.57
N ASP A 33 3.02 -13.78 -16.89
CA ASP A 33 2.26 -12.97 -17.84
C ASP A 33 0.84 -13.53 -18.06
N ASP A 34 0.65 -14.81 -17.76
CA ASP A 34 -0.65 -15.46 -17.82
C ASP A 34 -1.66 -14.89 -16.81
N ASP A 35 -2.88 -14.65 -17.30
CA ASP A 35 -3.98 -14.17 -16.47
C ASP A 35 -4.59 -15.30 -15.62
N VAL A 36 -4.17 -15.36 -14.36
CA VAL A 36 -4.66 -16.31 -13.35
C VAL A 36 -6.18 -16.27 -13.12
N ARG A 37 -6.91 -15.22 -13.54
CA ARG A 37 -8.36 -15.11 -13.36
C ARG A 37 -9.14 -16.15 -14.14
N LYS A 38 -8.60 -16.57 -15.30
CA LYS A 38 -9.22 -17.57 -16.18
C LYS A 38 -9.08 -18.99 -15.62
N PHE A 39 -8.03 -19.24 -14.83
CA PHE A 39 -7.65 -20.56 -14.34
C PHE A 39 -8.10 -20.82 -12.90
N VAL A 40 -9.04 -20.04 -12.35
CA VAL A 40 -9.57 -20.29 -11.01
C VAL A 40 -10.54 -21.47 -11.05
N ILE A 41 -10.26 -22.50 -10.25
CA ILE A 41 -11.16 -23.64 -10.10
C ILE A 41 -12.51 -23.16 -9.55
N ARG A 42 -13.57 -23.43 -10.31
CA ARG A 42 -14.95 -23.11 -9.95
C ARG A 42 -15.62 -24.36 -9.38
N ARG A 43 -16.50 -24.15 -8.41
CA ARG A 43 -17.36 -25.20 -7.86
C ARG A 43 -18.78 -24.98 -8.34
N GLU A 44 -19.39 -26.00 -8.91
CA GLU A 44 -20.83 -26.03 -9.15
C GLU A 44 -21.56 -26.24 -7.82
N VAL A 45 -22.55 -25.40 -7.56
CA VAL A 45 -23.38 -25.46 -6.36
C VAL A 45 -24.77 -25.84 -6.79
N GLN A 46 -25.20 -27.05 -6.39
CA GLN A 46 -26.59 -27.47 -6.49
C GLN A 46 -27.38 -26.85 -5.33
N PRO A 47 -28.28 -25.89 -5.58
CA PRO A 47 -29.12 -25.32 -4.53
C PRO A 47 -30.10 -26.37 -3.98
N LYS A 48 -30.31 -26.39 -2.66
CA LYS A 48 -31.21 -27.35 -2.00
C LYS A 48 -32.71 -27.11 -2.25
N GLY A 49 -33.08 -26.02 -2.91
CA GLY A 49 -34.49 -25.68 -3.13
C GLY A 49 -34.96 -26.22 -4.48
N GLU A 50 -36.15 -26.82 -4.50
CA GLU A 50 -36.78 -27.31 -5.73
C GLU A 50 -36.90 -26.19 -6.77
N GLY A 51 -36.52 -26.49 -8.02
CA GLY A 51 -36.59 -25.57 -9.15
C GLY A 51 -35.45 -24.54 -9.28
N LYS A 52 -34.48 -24.49 -8.36
CA LYS A 52 -33.35 -23.55 -8.46
C LYS A 52 -32.25 -24.10 -9.37
N LYS A 53 -31.79 -23.28 -10.33
CA LYS A 53 -30.75 -23.67 -11.28
C LYS A 53 -29.38 -23.83 -10.60
N PRO A 54 -28.58 -24.83 -11.01
CA PRO A 54 -27.17 -24.94 -10.61
C PRO A 54 -26.40 -23.66 -10.97
N TYR A 55 -25.46 -23.25 -10.12
CA TYR A 55 -24.61 -22.10 -10.41
C TYR A 55 -23.17 -22.30 -9.95
N THR A 56 -22.23 -21.63 -10.59
CA THR A 56 -20.80 -21.80 -10.31
C THR A 56 -20.26 -20.71 -9.38
N LYS A 57 -19.60 -21.11 -8.29
CA LYS A 57 -18.88 -20.22 -7.38
C LYS A 57 -17.38 -20.33 -7.61
N ALA A 58 -16.68 -19.19 -7.56
CA ALA A 58 -15.22 -19.11 -7.57
C ALA A 58 -14.72 -18.35 -6.33
N PRO A 59 -13.55 -18.72 -5.76
CA PRO A 59 -12.94 -17.94 -4.70
C PRO A 59 -12.41 -16.60 -5.21
N LYS A 60 -12.59 -15.53 -4.43
CA LYS A 60 -11.89 -14.25 -4.67
C LYS A 60 -10.37 -14.47 -4.65
N ILE A 61 -9.69 -14.16 -5.75
CA ILE A 61 -8.24 -14.36 -5.84
C ILE A 61 -7.53 -13.40 -4.89
N GLN A 62 -6.61 -13.94 -4.09
CA GLN A 62 -5.79 -13.14 -3.18
C GLN A 62 -4.41 -12.86 -3.79
N ARG A 63 -3.84 -11.70 -3.47
CA ARG A 63 -2.52 -11.25 -3.92
C ARG A 63 -2.37 -11.08 -5.44
N LEU A 64 -3.48 -10.95 -6.16
CA LEU A 64 -3.48 -10.46 -7.55
C LEU A 64 -3.01 -9.00 -7.58
N VAL A 65 -2.27 -8.61 -8.62
CA VAL A 65 -1.95 -7.21 -8.87
C VAL A 65 -3.16 -6.58 -9.57
N THR A 66 -3.80 -5.61 -8.92
CA THR A 66 -4.99 -4.92 -9.45
C THR A 66 -4.69 -3.43 -9.69
N PRO A 67 -5.45 -2.74 -10.57
CA PRO A 67 -5.30 -1.29 -10.78
C PRO A 67 -5.40 -0.49 -9.48
N GLN A 68 -6.30 -0.87 -8.57
CA GLN A 68 -6.43 -0.26 -7.24
C GLN A 68 -5.16 -0.42 -6.40
N ARG A 69 -4.51 -1.60 -6.42
CA ARG A 69 -3.24 -1.82 -5.72
C ARG A 69 -2.13 -0.92 -6.29
N LEU A 70 -2.08 -0.74 -7.61
CA LEU A 70 -1.15 0.17 -8.28
C LEU A 70 -1.44 1.63 -7.92
N GLN A 71 -2.71 2.03 -7.86
CA GLN A 71 -3.13 3.35 -7.43
C GLN A 71 -2.73 3.63 -5.97
N HIS A 72 -2.99 2.71 -5.04
CA HIS A 72 -2.57 2.85 -3.64
C HIS A 72 -1.04 2.98 -3.52
N LYS A 73 -0.28 2.23 -4.33
CA LYS A 73 1.18 2.36 -4.36
C LYS A 73 1.63 3.74 -4.85
N ARG A 74 1.03 4.25 -5.94
CA ARG A 74 1.29 5.60 -6.46
C ARG A 74 0.94 6.67 -5.44
N HIS A 75 -0.24 6.58 -4.82
CA HIS A 75 -0.70 7.51 -3.80
C HIS A 75 0.25 7.59 -2.61
N ARG A 76 0.70 6.43 -2.09
CA ARG A 76 1.69 6.39 -1.00
C ARG A 76 3.00 7.09 -1.35
N ILE A 77 3.48 6.94 -2.59
CA ILE A 77 4.70 7.62 -3.06
C ILE A 77 4.45 9.13 -3.15
N ALA A 78 3.30 9.54 -3.68
CA ALA A 78 2.93 10.95 -3.78
C ALA A 78 2.84 11.63 -2.40
N LEU A 79 2.24 10.97 -1.40
CA LEU A 79 2.20 11.48 -0.03
C LEU A 79 3.59 11.67 0.57
N LYS A 80 4.52 10.73 0.34
CA LYS A 80 5.91 10.88 0.81
C LYS A 80 6.60 12.10 0.20
N ARG A 81 6.43 12.34 -1.10
CA ARG A 81 6.98 13.52 -1.78
C ARG A 81 6.38 14.81 -1.23
N ARG A 82 5.05 14.89 -1.15
CA ARG A 82 4.33 16.05 -0.60
C ARG A 82 4.76 16.36 0.84
N ASN A 83 4.94 15.35 1.67
CA ASN A 83 5.39 15.56 3.05
C ASN A 83 6.82 16.10 3.10
N ALA A 84 7.72 15.59 2.25
CA ALA A 84 9.09 16.09 2.18
C ALA A 84 9.15 17.55 1.70
N GLU A 85 8.37 17.88 0.67
CA GLU A 85 8.21 19.26 0.16
C GLU A 85 7.69 20.18 1.28
N LYS A 86 6.59 19.79 1.94
CA LYS A 86 6.03 20.56 3.05
C LYS A 86 7.04 20.82 4.18
N THR A 87 7.82 19.82 4.56
CA THR A 87 8.86 19.99 5.60
C THR A 87 9.96 20.94 5.14
N LYS A 88 10.39 20.86 3.88
CA LYS A 88 11.38 21.76 3.30
C LYS A 88 10.87 23.20 3.27
N ASP A 89 9.64 23.41 2.82
CA ASP A 89 9.04 24.74 2.72
C ASP A 89 8.87 25.37 4.10
N ALA A 90 8.39 24.60 5.09
CA ALA A 90 8.27 25.07 6.48
C ALA A 90 9.63 25.45 7.10
N ALA A 91 10.68 24.67 6.81
CA ALA A 91 12.03 24.99 7.27
C ALA A 91 12.56 26.30 6.64
N ASN A 92 12.32 26.50 5.35
CA ASN A 92 12.72 27.72 4.64
C ASN A 92 11.97 28.95 5.17
N GLU A 93 10.66 28.82 5.40
CA GLU A 93 9.82 29.89 5.97
C GLU A 93 10.31 30.27 7.37
N TYR A 94 10.58 29.27 8.22
CA TYR A 94 11.12 29.51 9.56
C TYR A 94 12.50 30.18 9.52
N ALA A 95 13.38 29.74 8.62
CA ALA A 95 14.71 30.33 8.44
C ALA A 95 14.63 31.81 8.02
N ALA A 96 13.70 32.16 7.14
CA ALA A 96 13.47 33.55 6.73
C ALA A 96 12.99 34.43 7.90
N ILE A 97 12.05 33.93 8.71
CA ILE A 97 11.57 34.64 9.90
C ILE A 97 12.70 34.83 10.91
N LEU A 98 13.52 33.79 11.12
CA LEU A 98 14.65 33.84 12.05
C LEU A 98 15.69 34.86 11.59
N ALA A 99 16.03 34.89 10.31
CA ALA A 99 16.97 35.87 9.74
C ALA A 99 16.48 37.31 9.98
N LYS A 100 15.19 37.58 9.73
CA LYS A 100 14.57 38.90 9.98
C LYS A 100 14.66 39.32 11.46
N ARG A 101 14.33 38.42 12.39
CA ARG A 101 14.39 38.73 13.83
C ARG A 101 15.83 38.96 14.31
N VAL A 102 16.79 38.20 13.78
CA VAL A 102 18.21 38.38 14.11
C VAL A 102 18.72 39.73 13.57
N SER A 103 18.33 40.13 12.36
CA SER A 103 18.73 41.44 11.82
C SER A 103 18.12 42.60 12.61
N GLU A 104 16.84 42.51 12.97
CA GLU A 104 16.15 43.51 13.79
C GLU A 104 16.79 43.66 15.19
N THR A 105 17.04 42.55 15.89
CA THR A 105 17.69 42.57 17.21
C THR A 105 19.12 43.11 17.15
N LYS A 106 19.87 42.79 16.10
CA LYS A 106 21.23 43.34 15.88
C LYS A 106 21.16 44.84 15.63
N ALA A 107 20.21 45.32 14.81
CA ALA A 107 20.01 46.74 14.56
C ALA A 107 19.65 47.50 15.84
N GLN A 108 18.74 46.97 16.66
CA GLN A 108 18.37 47.55 17.95
C GLN A 108 19.57 47.67 18.90
N LYS A 109 20.42 46.63 18.99
CA LYS A 109 21.64 46.66 19.82
C LYS A 109 22.63 47.72 19.34
N VAL A 110 22.81 47.86 18.02
CA VAL A 110 23.68 48.89 17.44
C VAL A 110 23.15 50.29 17.74
N ASP A 111 21.85 50.51 17.59
CA ASP A 111 21.22 51.80 17.86
C ASP A 111 21.32 52.18 19.35
N ALA A 112 21.05 51.24 20.25
CA ALA A 112 21.25 51.43 21.69
C ALA A 112 22.70 51.79 22.04
N ARG A 113 23.69 51.13 21.41
CA ARG A 113 25.11 51.44 21.59
C ARG A 113 25.45 52.86 21.10
N LYS A 114 24.91 53.28 19.95
CA LYS A 114 25.09 54.65 19.42
C LYS A 114 24.51 55.69 20.38
N ARG A 115 23.27 55.50 20.86
CA ARG A 115 22.64 56.41 21.83
C ARG A 115 23.43 56.54 23.12
N ARG A 116 23.97 55.43 23.63
CA ARG A 116 24.80 55.42 24.85
C ARG A 116 26.14 56.12 24.64
N ALA A 117 26.75 55.96 23.47
CA ALA A 117 27.98 56.67 23.11
C ALA A 117 27.73 58.19 22.99
N SER A 118 26.62 58.61 22.38
CA SER A 118 26.28 60.04 22.26
C SER A 118 25.91 60.68 23.59
N SER A 119 25.34 59.93 24.55
CA SER A 119 25.02 60.45 25.89
C SER A 119 26.24 60.62 26.80
N MET A 120 27.38 59.99 26.48
CA MET A 120 28.63 60.09 27.24
C MET A 120 29.57 61.21 26.76
N HIS A 121 29.27 61.83 25.61
CA HIS A 121 30.06 62.93 25.02
C HIS A 121 29.42 64.31 25.30
N LYS A 122 28.67 64.44 26.39
CA LYS A 122 28.12 65.70 26.90
C LYS A 122 28.68 65.98 28.28
#